data_AF-A0AAD5RUR9-F1
#
_entry.id   AF-A0AAD5RUR9-F1
#
_cell.length_a   1.000
_cell.length_b   1.000
_cell.length_c   1.000
_cell.angle_alpha   90.00
_cell.angle_beta   90.00
_cell.angle_gamma   90.00
#
_symmetry.space_group_name_H-M   'P 1'
#
loop_
_entity.id
_entity.type
_entity.pdbx_description
1 polymer ?
#
loop_
_entity_poly.entity_id
_entity_poly.type
_entity_poly.pdbx_seq_one_letter_code
_entity_poly.pdbx_strand_id
1 'polypeptide(L)'
;MKSHPEYAITALVRNSDKGKQVTLSYPSVNTAECSLDDADLLTTEASKADVILHLASTGHLKSVETIWKALSSSPTPKHWIQVSGATCFGAAEIADEAFVYCSGSGKVFNDTAGLDEVRDVIKKHPFRAVDNCMLSVIIKLVEKAVAGENGVSGRDGLFLVGSGALVSLVDSLSPLSARFVDLGQTDNLKTFAETSKRILAVAVEKGLVKPTAEIEELNAAQINELSPHGSFLLGTNARI
;
A
#
# COMPACT_ATOMS: atom_id res chain seq x y z
N MET A 1 -12.69 14.82 -7.38
CA MET A 1 -13.53 15.61 -6.44
C MET A 1 -14.97 15.80 -6.84
N LYS A 2 -15.35 15.76 -8.14
CA LYS A 2 -16.77 15.88 -8.55
C LYS A 2 -17.71 14.88 -7.87
N SER A 3 -17.20 13.68 -7.55
CA SER A 3 -17.99 12.61 -6.92
C SER A 3 -17.99 12.65 -5.39
N HIS A 4 -17.03 13.36 -4.77
CA HIS A 4 -16.84 13.43 -3.31
C HIS A 4 -16.35 14.83 -2.91
N PRO A 5 -17.18 15.88 -3.05
CA PRO A 5 -16.82 17.25 -2.69
C PRO A 5 -16.71 17.48 -1.17
N GLU A 6 -17.25 16.57 -0.36
CA GLU A 6 -17.21 16.60 1.10
C GLU A 6 -15.82 16.29 1.68
N TYR A 7 -14.92 15.70 0.89
CA TYR A 7 -13.56 15.39 1.34
C TYR A 7 -12.68 16.64 1.35
N ALA A 8 -12.15 16.96 2.53
CA ALA A 8 -11.08 17.93 2.68
C ALA A 8 -9.75 17.27 2.29
N ILE A 9 -9.19 17.67 1.14
CA ILE A 9 -7.96 17.09 0.60
C ILE A 9 -6.83 18.12 0.68
N THR A 10 -5.73 17.72 1.30
CA THR A 10 -4.45 18.44 1.25
C THR A 10 -3.42 17.64 0.45
N ALA A 11 -2.90 18.23 -0.62
CA ALA A 11 -1.81 17.66 -1.41
C ALA A 11 -0.47 18.27 -0.98
N LEU A 12 0.44 17.41 -0.51
CA LEU A 12 1.81 17.81 -0.20
C LEU A 12 2.62 17.88 -1.51
N VAL A 13 3.20 19.04 -1.79
CA VAL A 13 3.92 19.33 -3.04
C VAL A 13 5.33 19.84 -2.75
N ARG A 14 6.29 19.55 -3.63
CA ARG A 14 7.69 19.93 -3.43
C ARG A 14 7.97 21.43 -3.54
N ASN A 15 7.10 22.19 -4.21
CA ASN A 15 7.23 23.63 -4.37
C ASN A 15 5.91 24.29 -4.77
N SER A 16 5.86 25.61 -4.59
CA SER A 16 4.72 26.45 -4.95
C SER A 16 4.26 26.35 -6.41
N ASP A 17 5.16 26.14 -7.38
CA ASP A 17 4.77 26.03 -8.79
C ASP A 17 3.98 24.75 -9.07
N LYS A 18 4.35 23.63 -8.43
CA LYS A 18 3.52 22.41 -8.44
C LYS A 18 2.21 22.61 -7.69
N GLY A 19 2.22 23.36 -6.58
CA GLY A 19 0.99 23.76 -5.89
C GLY A 19 0.02 24.49 -6.80
N LYS A 20 0.48 25.52 -7.52
CA LYS A 20 -0.35 26.28 -8.48
C LYS A 20 -0.98 25.38 -9.56
N GLN A 21 -0.23 24.40 -10.08
CA GLN A 21 -0.76 23.45 -11.08
C GLN A 21 -1.89 22.59 -10.51
N VAL A 22 -1.75 22.14 -9.26
CA VAL A 22 -2.79 21.38 -8.55
C VAL A 22 -4.02 22.25 -8.32
N THR A 23 -3.85 23.45 -7.75
CA THR A 23 -4.98 24.36 -7.47
C THR A 23 -5.71 24.80 -8.74
N LEU A 24 -5.01 25.02 -9.84
CA LEU A 24 -5.63 25.36 -11.13
C LEU A 24 -6.53 24.23 -11.64
N SER A 25 -6.07 22.98 -11.52
CA SER A 25 -6.80 21.80 -12.01
C SER A 25 -7.89 21.36 -11.04
N TYR A 26 -7.67 21.59 -9.74
CA TYR A 26 -8.53 21.15 -8.64
C TYR A 26 -8.64 22.25 -7.56
N PRO A 27 -9.49 23.26 -7.76
CA PRO A 27 -9.56 24.43 -6.87
C PRO A 27 -9.95 24.13 -5.42
N SER A 28 -10.59 23.00 -5.17
CA SER A 28 -10.96 22.54 -3.83
C SER A 28 -9.87 21.70 -3.13
N VAL A 29 -8.72 21.44 -3.77
CA VAL A 29 -7.56 20.81 -3.12
C VAL A 29 -6.71 21.90 -2.47
N ASN A 30 -6.46 21.77 -1.17
CA ASN A 30 -5.44 22.55 -0.49
C ASN A 30 -4.05 22.03 -0.86
N THR A 31 -3.07 22.91 -0.98
CA THR A 31 -1.67 22.51 -1.22
C THR A 31 -0.78 22.98 -0.10
N ALA A 32 0.12 22.13 0.37
CA ALA A 32 1.16 22.49 1.31
C ALA A 32 2.53 22.20 0.70
N GLU A 33 3.43 23.17 0.71
CA GLU A 33 4.81 22.99 0.25
C GLU A 33 5.59 22.20 1.31
N CYS A 34 5.95 20.96 0.99
CA CYS A 34 6.54 20.01 1.93
C CYS A 34 7.56 19.12 1.23
N SER A 35 8.74 18.96 1.85
CA SER A 35 9.70 17.91 1.50
C SER A 35 9.37 16.61 2.22
N LEU A 36 9.83 15.47 1.70
CA LEU A 36 9.74 14.19 2.41
C LEU A 36 10.67 14.13 3.64
N ASP A 37 11.63 15.06 3.73
CA ASP A 37 12.51 15.26 4.88
C ASP A 37 11.97 16.26 5.91
N ASP A 38 10.86 16.95 5.61
CA ASP A 38 10.24 17.93 6.51
C ASP A 38 9.37 17.21 7.55
N ALA A 39 10.03 16.72 8.61
CA ALA A 39 9.39 15.89 9.61
C ALA A 39 8.27 16.63 10.37
N ASP A 40 8.43 17.93 10.60
CA ASP A 40 7.46 18.74 11.36
C ASP A 40 6.19 18.96 10.55
N LEU A 41 6.32 19.32 9.27
CA LEU A 41 5.18 19.51 8.40
C LEU A 41 4.46 18.20 8.07
N LEU A 42 5.22 17.12 7.81
CA LEU A 42 4.64 15.78 7.63
C LEU A 42 3.85 15.33 8.85
N THR A 43 4.39 15.52 10.06
CA THR A 43 3.69 15.17 11.30
C THR A 43 2.42 15.99 11.47
N THR A 44 2.51 17.30 11.19
CA THR A 44 1.38 18.23 11.31
C THR A 44 0.23 17.85 10.37
N GLU A 45 0.52 17.61 9.09
CA GLU A 45 -0.51 17.28 8.09
C GLU A 45 -1.04 15.85 8.29
N ALA A 46 -0.19 14.88 8.63
CA ALA A 46 -0.62 13.52 8.94
C ALA A 46 -1.53 13.46 10.17
N SER A 47 -1.31 14.32 11.17
CA SER A 47 -2.15 14.37 12.39
C SER A 47 -3.55 14.93 12.11
N LYS A 48 -3.68 15.84 11.13
CA LYS A 48 -4.97 16.45 10.73
C LYS A 48 -5.80 15.49 9.87
N ALA A 49 -5.16 14.70 9.02
CA ALA A 49 -5.84 13.82 8.08
C ALA A 49 -6.44 12.59 8.77
N ASP A 50 -7.59 12.11 8.31
CA ASP A 50 -8.14 10.81 8.71
C ASP A 50 -7.61 9.67 7.84
N VAL A 51 -7.31 9.97 6.57
CA VAL A 51 -6.73 9.05 5.59
C VAL A 51 -5.46 9.67 5.01
N ILE A 52 -4.35 8.93 5.08
CA ILE A 52 -3.05 9.32 4.53
C ILE A 52 -2.78 8.48 3.29
N LEU A 53 -2.50 9.14 2.16
CA LEU A 53 -2.04 8.51 0.93
C LEU A 53 -0.57 8.88 0.71
N HIS A 54 0.36 7.99 1.08
CA HIS A 54 1.78 8.19 0.82
C HIS A 54 2.15 7.58 -0.53
N LEU A 55 2.04 8.41 -1.57
CA LEU A 55 2.26 8.03 -2.96
C LEU A 55 3.55 8.64 -3.55
N ALA A 56 4.30 9.40 -2.76
CA ALA A 56 5.37 10.26 -3.25
C ALA A 56 6.70 9.52 -3.50
N SER A 57 6.96 8.47 -2.73
CA SER A 57 8.18 7.67 -2.87
C SER A 57 8.00 6.28 -2.24
N THR A 58 8.52 5.28 -2.94
CA THR A 58 8.59 3.89 -2.48
C THR A 58 9.87 3.59 -1.68
N GLY A 59 10.82 4.52 -1.63
CA GLY A 59 12.15 4.30 -1.03
C GLY A 59 12.50 5.26 0.11
N HIS A 60 11.63 6.21 0.45
CA HIS A 60 11.96 7.27 1.42
C HIS A 60 11.61 6.89 2.86
N LEU A 61 12.45 6.07 3.48
CA LEU A 61 12.22 5.51 4.82
C LEU A 61 11.91 6.58 5.89
N LYS A 62 12.62 7.71 5.89
CA LYS A 62 12.42 8.76 6.90
C LYS A 62 11.01 9.35 6.91
N SER A 63 10.38 9.43 5.74
CA SER A 63 9.01 9.93 5.63
C SER A 63 8.00 8.93 6.20
N VAL A 64 8.23 7.64 5.94
CA VAL A 64 7.42 6.52 6.44
C VAL A 64 7.49 6.45 7.96
N GLU A 65 8.70 6.56 8.54
CA GLU A 65 8.89 6.61 10.00
C GLU A 65 8.20 7.81 10.63
N THR A 66 8.28 8.99 9.99
CA THR A 66 7.62 10.21 10.47
C THR A 66 6.10 10.06 10.48
N ILE A 67 5.52 9.56 9.38
CA ILE A 67 4.08 9.29 9.28
C ILE A 67 3.66 8.27 10.34
N TRP A 68 4.40 7.17 10.47
CA TRP A 68 4.12 6.15 11.48
C TRP A 68 4.13 6.72 12.90
N LYS A 69 5.10 7.58 13.23
CA LYS A 69 5.17 8.25 14.53
C LYS A 69 3.95 9.14 14.78
N ALA A 70 3.56 9.94 13.79
CA ALA A 70 2.37 10.80 13.88
C ALA A 70 1.10 9.97 14.13
N LEU A 71 0.92 8.87 13.38
CA LEU A 71 -0.23 7.99 13.51
C LEU A 71 -0.26 7.25 14.85
N SER A 72 0.90 6.77 15.31
CA SER A 72 1.05 6.04 16.57
C SER A 72 0.73 6.88 17.80
N SER A 73 0.87 8.21 17.70
CA SER A 73 0.54 9.17 18.75
C SER A 73 -0.86 9.76 18.61
N SER A 74 -1.62 9.38 17.58
CA SER A 74 -2.95 9.92 17.35
C SER A 74 -3.96 9.33 18.35
N PRO A 75 -4.81 10.16 18.97
CA PRO A 75 -5.87 9.69 19.87
C PRO A 75 -7.06 9.08 19.12
N THR A 76 -7.16 9.30 17.80
CA THR A 76 -8.22 8.77 16.95
C THR A 76 -7.65 7.78 15.93
N PRO A 77 -8.42 6.75 15.53
CA PRO A 77 -7.99 5.85 14.48
C PRO A 77 -7.78 6.59 13.16
N LYS A 78 -6.67 6.31 12.51
CA LYS A 78 -6.29 6.87 11.20
C LYS A 78 -6.06 5.77 10.18
N HIS A 79 -6.27 6.04 8.90
CA HIS A 79 -6.02 5.11 7.79
C HIS A 79 -4.77 5.53 7.03
N TRP A 80 -3.94 4.58 6.62
CA TRP A 80 -2.73 4.87 5.86
C TRP A 80 -2.56 3.92 4.69
N ILE A 81 -2.31 4.50 3.52
CA ILE A 81 -1.99 3.82 2.28
C ILE A 81 -0.56 4.16 1.87
N GLN A 82 0.32 3.17 1.93
CA GLN A 82 1.71 3.29 1.50
C GLN A 82 1.86 2.66 0.11
N VAL A 83 2.39 3.41 -0.85
CA VAL A 83 2.75 2.87 -2.16
C VAL A 83 4.04 2.04 -2.07
N SER A 84 4.01 0.82 -2.62
CA SER A 84 5.21 0.03 -2.93
C SER A 84 5.58 0.17 -4.41
N GLY A 85 6.75 -0.33 -4.79
CA GLY A 85 7.22 -0.35 -6.18
C GLY A 85 7.25 -1.77 -6.73
N ALA A 86 6.71 -1.98 -7.93
CA ALA A 86 6.67 -3.28 -8.63
C ALA A 86 8.05 -3.96 -8.76
N THR A 87 9.13 -3.18 -8.69
CA THR A 87 10.51 -3.68 -8.62
C THR A 87 10.81 -4.55 -7.39
N CYS A 88 9.91 -4.65 -6.40
CA CYS A 88 10.04 -5.63 -5.32
C CYS A 88 10.04 -7.08 -5.85
N PHE A 89 9.30 -7.35 -6.92
CA PHE A 89 9.22 -8.69 -7.52
C PHE A 89 10.40 -9.01 -8.43
N GLY A 90 11.13 -7.98 -8.87
CA GLY A 90 12.43 -8.11 -9.55
C GLY A 90 13.62 -8.01 -8.60
N ALA A 91 13.41 -8.03 -7.28
CA ALA A 91 14.46 -7.73 -6.32
C ALA A 91 15.60 -8.76 -6.34
N ALA A 92 15.28 -10.03 -6.63
CA ALA A 92 16.27 -11.08 -6.77
C ALA A 92 17.14 -10.86 -8.01
N GLU A 93 16.51 -10.54 -9.14
CA GLU A 93 17.17 -10.21 -10.40
C GLU A 93 18.04 -8.95 -10.28
N ILE A 94 17.57 -7.93 -9.57
CA ILE A 94 18.32 -6.68 -9.33
C ILE A 94 19.54 -6.94 -8.43
N ALA A 95 19.46 -7.89 -7.49
CA ALA A 95 20.53 -8.21 -6.56
C ALA A 95 21.59 -9.14 -7.15
N ASP A 96 21.29 -9.84 -8.25
CA ASP A 96 22.20 -10.76 -8.91
C ASP A 96 23.04 -10.01 -9.96
N GLU A 97 24.34 -9.85 -9.71
CA GLU A 97 25.27 -9.18 -10.64
C GLU A 97 25.41 -9.93 -11.97
N ALA A 98 25.09 -11.23 -12.02
CA ALA A 98 25.10 -12.03 -13.23
C ALA A 98 23.80 -11.93 -14.03
N PHE A 99 22.77 -11.24 -13.50
CA PHE A 99 21.49 -11.10 -14.17
C PHE A 99 21.63 -10.29 -15.47
N VAL A 100 21.05 -10.83 -16.56
CA VAL A 100 21.01 -10.15 -17.84
C VAL A 100 19.76 -9.28 -17.92
N TYR A 101 19.93 -7.98 -18.11
CA TYR A 101 18.78 -7.10 -18.29
C TYR A 101 17.87 -7.60 -19.41
N CYS A 102 16.56 -7.49 -19.18
CA CYS A 102 15.51 -7.98 -20.08
C CYS A 102 15.40 -9.51 -20.22
N SER A 103 16.19 -10.32 -19.50
CA SER A 103 15.90 -11.76 -19.35
C SER A 103 14.92 -11.96 -18.19
N GLY A 104 13.64 -11.66 -18.41
CA GLY A 104 12.62 -11.85 -17.38
C GLY A 104 12.58 -13.29 -16.88
N SER A 105 12.43 -13.48 -15.57
CA SER A 105 12.21 -14.82 -15.02
C SER A 105 10.81 -15.31 -15.40
N GLY A 106 10.64 -16.63 -15.53
CA GLY A 106 9.31 -17.24 -15.68
C GLY A 106 8.51 -17.24 -14.38
N LYS A 107 8.98 -16.52 -13.34
CA LYS A 107 8.40 -16.52 -12.01
C LYS A 107 7.16 -15.62 -11.99
N VAL A 108 6.05 -16.18 -11.51
CA VAL A 108 4.81 -15.43 -11.29
C VAL A 108 4.59 -15.31 -9.79
N PHE A 109 4.41 -14.07 -9.32
CA PHE A 109 3.98 -13.78 -7.96
C PHE A 109 2.46 -13.63 -7.93
N ASN A 110 1.81 -14.20 -6.92
CA ASN A 110 0.36 -14.17 -6.77
C ASN A 110 0.01 -13.82 -5.32
N ASP A 111 -0.72 -12.72 -5.12
CA ASP A 111 -1.08 -12.21 -3.80
C ASP A 111 -2.39 -12.78 -3.23
N THR A 112 -2.95 -13.83 -3.85
CA THR A 112 -4.10 -14.59 -3.32
C THR A 112 -3.66 -15.86 -2.60
N ALA A 113 -2.78 -16.67 -3.22
CA ALA A 113 -2.32 -17.95 -2.67
C ALA A 113 -0.80 -18.00 -2.37
N GLY A 114 -0.01 -17.04 -2.85
CA GLY A 114 1.46 -17.04 -2.81
C GLY A 114 2.07 -15.99 -1.87
N LEU A 115 1.36 -15.61 -0.80
CA LEU A 115 1.72 -14.48 0.07
C LEU A 115 3.06 -14.63 0.79
N ASP A 116 3.36 -15.84 1.26
CA ASP A 116 4.60 -16.08 2.00
C ASP A 116 5.81 -15.90 1.11
N GLU A 117 5.70 -16.29 -0.15
CA GLU A 117 6.74 -16.05 -1.14
C GLU A 117 6.94 -14.55 -1.42
N VAL A 118 5.87 -13.75 -1.48
CA VAL A 118 5.97 -12.30 -1.61
C VAL A 118 6.73 -11.69 -0.42
N ARG A 119 6.42 -12.13 0.81
CA ARG A 119 7.09 -11.67 2.02
C ARG A 119 8.56 -12.09 2.05
N ASP A 120 8.83 -13.33 1.68
CA ASP A 120 10.18 -13.88 1.70
C ASP A 120 11.08 -13.14 0.72
N VAL A 121 10.57 -12.82 -0.48
CA VAL A 121 11.29 -11.97 -1.43
C VAL A 121 11.54 -10.58 -0.84
N ILE A 122 10.56 -9.94 -0.20
CA ILE A 122 10.79 -8.61 0.41
C ILE A 122 11.84 -8.68 1.53
N LYS A 123 11.72 -9.67 2.44
CA LYS A 123 12.63 -9.84 3.58
C LYS A 123 14.05 -10.18 3.17
N LYS A 124 14.20 -10.98 2.11
CA LYS A 124 15.52 -11.38 1.56
C LYS A 124 16.29 -10.20 0.97
N HIS A 125 15.63 -9.07 0.70
CA HIS A 125 16.23 -7.91 0.05
C HIS A 125 16.15 -6.64 0.95
N PRO A 126 17.13 -6.43 1.85
CA PRO A 126 17.12 -5.30 2.80
C PRO A 126 17.06 -3.92 2.16
N PHE A 127 17.49 -3.79 0.90
CA PHE A 127 17.37 -2.53 0.13
C PHE A 127 15.91 -2.14 -0.14
N ARG A 128 14.95 -3.06 0.02
CA ARG A 128 13.51 -2.77 0.10
C ARG A 128 13.14 -2.24 1.49
N ALA A 129 13.82 -1.17 1.91
CA ALA A 129 13.78 -0.69 3.29
C ALA A 129 12.38 -0.22 3.72
N VAL A 130 11.65 0.47 2.85
CA VAL A 130 10.26 0.90 3.11
C VAL A 130 9.33 -0.30 3.23
N ASP A 131 9.40 -1.27 2.30
CA ASP A 131 8.54 -2.46 2.36
C ASP A 131 8.78 -3.27 3.65
N ASN A 132 10.06 -3.45 4.03
CA ASN A 132 10.43 -4.11 5.28
C ASN A 132 9.97 -3.32 6.52
N CYS A 133 10.03 -1.98 6.48
CA CYS A 133 9.47 -1.13 7.51
C CYS A 133 7.96 -1.32 7.63
N MET A 134 7.23 -1.38 6.50
CA MET A 134 5.79 -1.60 6.49
C MET A 134 5.41 -2.97 7.05
N LEU A 135 6.14 -4.02 6.69
CA LEU A 135 5.97 -5.34 7.31
C LEU A 135 6.10 -5.22 8.84
N SER A 136 7.13 -4.52 9.33
CA SER A 136 7.36 -4.32 10.77
C SER A 136 6.27 -3.49 11.45
N VAL A 137 5.73 -2.46 10.77
CA VAL A 137 4.58 -1.68 11.26
C VAL A 137 3.37 -2.58 11.45
N ILE A 138 3.08 -3.47 10.49
CA ILE A 138 1.96 -4.42 10.58
C ILE A 138 2.09 -5.32 11.82
N ILE A 139 3.29 -5.84 12.09
CA ILE A 139 3.55 -6.66 13.30
C ILE A 139 3.17 -5.89 14.56
N LYS A 140 3.65 -4.64 14.69
CA LYS A 140 3.35 -3.79 15.85
C LYS A 140 1.86 -3.49 16.00
N LEU A 141 1.15 -3.29 14.89
CA LEU A 141 -0.29 -3.08 14.90
C LEU A 141 -1.05 -4.31 15.40
N VAL A 142 -0.63 -5.50 14.97
CA VAL A 142 -1.19 -6.77 15.46
C VAL A 142 -0.89 -6.94 16.95
N GLU A 143 0.34 -6.70 17.40
CA GLU A 143 0.72 -6.78 18.81
C GLU A 143 -0.13 -5.86 19.69
N LYS A 144 -0.31 -4.59 19.27
CA LYS A 144 -1.19 -3.63 19.96
C LYS A 144 -2.65 -4.10 20.01
N ALA A 145 -3.17 -4.61 18.90
CA ALA A 145 -4.53 -5.14 18.85
C ALA A 145 -4.71 -6.35 19.78
N VAL A 146 -3.71 -7.24 19.83
CA VAL A 146 -3.67 -8.41 20.73
C VAL A 146 -3.57 -8.00 22.20
N ALA A 147 -2.86 -6.91 22.50
CA ALA A 147 -2.79 -6.33 23.83
C ALA A 147 -4.09 -5.65 24.29
N GLY A 148 -5.13 -5.60 23.44
CA GLY A 148 -6.40 -4.98 23.75
C GLY A 148 -6.37 -3.45 23.67
N GLU A 149 -5.37 -2.86 23.00
CA GLU A 149 -5.35 -1.42 22.73
C GLU A 149 -6.51 -1.08 21.77
N ASN A 150 -7.43 -0.24 22.23
CA ASN A 150 -8.51 0.29 21.40
C ASN A 150 -8.00 1.49 20.58
N GLY A 151 -8.49 1.62 19.34
CA GLY A 151 -8.17 2.78 18.50
C GLY A 151 -6.82 2.74 17.77
N VAL A 152 -6.25 1.54 17.58
CA VAL A 152 -4.99 1.33 16.85
C VAL A 152 -5.03 2.03 15.47
N SER A 153 -4.31 3.14 15.31
CA SER A 153 -4.13 3.82 14.01
C SER A 153 -3.49 2.89 13.00
N GLY A 154 -4.06 2.77 11.80
CA GLY A 154 -3.63 1.85 10.77
C GLY A 154 -4.27 0.46 10.86
N ARG A 155 -5.18 0.20 11.81
CA ARG A 155 -5.97 -1.04 11.90
C ARG A 155 -6.78 -1.32 10.62
N ASP A 156 -7.16 -0.27 9.90
CA ASP A 156 -7.85 -0.33 8.61
C ASP A 156 -6.98 0.24 7.46
N GLY A 157 -5.68 0.44 7.70
CA GLY A 157 -4.75 0.99 6.71
C GLY A 157 -4.59 0.04 5.52
N LEU A 158 -4.85 0.53 4.31
CA LEU A 158 -4.63 -0.22 3.08
C LEU A 158 -3.14 -0.15 2.71
N PHE A 159 -2.35 -1.13 3.14
CA PHE A 159 -0.96 -1.20 2.72
C PHE A 159 -0.88 -1.74 1.28
N LEU A 160 -0.52 -0.90 0.29
CA LEU A 160 -0.26 -1.34 -1.08
C LEU A 160 1.13 -1.98 -1.18
N VAL A 161 1.31 -3.05 -0.42
CA VAL A 161 2.03 -4.23 -0.86
C VAL A 161 0.89 -5.21 -1.05
N GLY A 162 0.44 -5.44 -2.29
CA GLY A 162 -0.69 -6.33 -2.53
C GLY A 162 -0.46 -7.64 -1.80
N SER A 163 -1.18 -7.88 -0.70
CA SER A 163 -1.06 -9.08 0.17
C SER A 163 -1.88 -8.91 1.46
N GLY A 164 -2.81 -9.83 1.73
CA GLY A 164 -3.71 -9.87 2.89
C GLY A 164 -3.88 -11.31 3.39
N ALA A 165 -3.94 -11.46 4.72
CA ALA A 165 -3.92 -12.65 5.58
C ALA A 165 -2.52 -13.20 6.00
N LEU A 166 -2.39 -13.42 7.32
CA LEU A 166 -1.20 -13.71 8.12
C LEU A 166 -1.09 -15.23 8.36
N VAL A 167 -0.15 -15.92 7.71
CA VAL A 167 0.29 -17.28 8.10
C VAL A 167 1.77 -17.44 7.74
N SER A 168 2.68 -17.08 8.65
CA SER A 168 4.14 -17.36 8.59
C SER A 168 4.87 -16.61 9.73
N LEU A 169 4.21 -15.63 10.34
CA LEU A 169 4.82 -14.75 11.34
C LEU A 169 4.98 -15.36 12.74
N VAL A 170 4.52 -16.59 12.96
CA VAL A 170 4.47 -17.24 14.28
C VAL A 170 5.85 -17.28 14.93
N ASP A 171 6.92 -17.44 14.15
CA ASP A 171 8.29 -17.57 14.66
C ASP A 171 8.89 -16.26 15.20
N SER A 172 8.39 -15.10 14.76
CA SER A 172 8.88 -13.77 15.21
C SER A 172 7.93 -13.05 16.16
N LEU A 173 6.76 -13.64 16.42
CA LEU A 173 5.73 -13.07 17.28
C LEU A 173 5.93 -13.51 18.73
N SER A 174 5.51 -12.65 19.66
CA SER A 174 5.33 -13.09 21.05
C SER A 174 4.35 -14.28 21.13
N PRO A 175 4.46 -15.16 22.14
CA PRO A 175 3.56 -16.32 22.29
C PRO A 175 2.06 -15.96 22.34
N LEU A 176 1.74 -14.75 22.80
CA LEU A 176 0.36 -14.24 22.88
C LEU A 176 -0.19 -13.87 21.49
N SER A 177 0.63 -13.24 20.65
CA SER A 177 0.25 -12.86 19.29
C SER A 177 0.21 -14.06 18.33
N ALA A 178 1.04 -15.07 18.55
CA ALA A 178 0.95 -16.36 17.86
C ALA A 178 -0.43 -17.03 18.03
N ARG A 179 -0.98 -17.06 19.26
CA ARG A 179 -2.30 -17.65 19.55
C ARG A 179 -3.47 -16.86 18.95
N PHE A 180 -3.37 -15.53 18.86
CA PHE A 180 -4.43 -14.70 18.28
C PHE A 180 -4.50 -14.80 16.75
N VAL A 181 -3.36 -14.95 16.08
CA VAL A 181 -3.29 -15.24 14.63
C VAL A 181 -3.92 -16.60 14.33
N ASP A 182 -3.62 -17.61 15.14
CA ASP A 182 -4.16 -18.98 15.00
C ASP A 182 -5.70 -19.04 15.22
N LEU A 183 -6.27 -18.06 15.92
CA LEU A 183 -7.72 -17.92 16.16
C LEU A 183 -8.45 -17.14 15.05
N GLY A 184 -7.78 -16.75 13.97
CA GLY A 184 -8.41 -16.15 12.78
C GLY A 184 -8.96 -14.73 12.98
N GLN A 185 -8.59 -14.01 14.05
CA GLN A 185 -9.14 -12.69 14.38
C GLN A 185 -8.40 -11.50 13.72
N THR A 186 -7.65 -11.72 12.64
CA THR A 186 -6.88 -10.68 11.93
C THR A 186 -7.47 -10.31 10.55
N ASP A 187 -8.79 -10.11 10.46
CA ASP A 187 -9.55 -9.73 9.24
C ASP A 187 -9.21 -8.35 8.61
N ASN A 188 -8.13 -7.73 9.07
CA ASN A 188 -7.91 -6.28 8.98
C ASN A 188 -6.88 -5.85 7.91
N LEU A 189 -6.20 -6.80 7.24
CA LEU A 189 -5.31 -6.53 6.10
C LEU A 189 -6.04 -6.84 4.79
N LYS A 190 -5.90 -6.02 3.73
CA LYS A 190 -6.57 -6.23 2.44
C LYS A 190 -5.57 -6.51 1.30
N THR A 191 -5.74 -7.62 0.58
CA THR A 191 -4.93 -7.92 -0.65
C THR A 191 -5.26 -6.94 -1.78
N PHE A 192 -4.44 -6.90 -2.84
CA PHE A 192 -4.82 -6.16 -4.05
C PHE A 192 -6.07 -6.78 -4.68
N ALA A 193 -6.20 -8.11 -4.66
CA ALA A 193 -7.40 -8.81 -5.12
C ALA A 193 -8.66 -8.44 -4.33
N GLU A 194 -8.60 -8.40 -2.99
CA GLU A 194 -9.71 -8.00 -2.12
C GLU A 194 -10.05 -6.51 -2.28
N THR A 195 -9.02 -5.68 -2.47
CA THR A 195 -9.19 -4.26 -2.77
C THR A 195 -9.94 -4.10 -4.09
N SER A 196 -9.51 -4.83 -5.12
CA SER A 196 -10.18 -4.84 -6.43
C SER A 196 -11.63 -5.29 -6.28
N LYS A 197 -11.92 -6.32 -5.47
CA LYS A 197 -13.29 -6.79 -5.18
C LYS A 197 -14.14 -5.73 -4.48
N ARG A 198 -13.56 -4.98 -3.54
CA ARG A 198 -14.25 -3.88 -2.84
C ARG A 198 -14.49 -2.70 -3.77
N ILE A 199 -13.52 -2.34 -4.60
CA ILE A 199 -13.66 -1.30 -5.62
C ILE A 199 -14.78 -1.68 -6.59
N LEU A 200 -14.81 -2.93 -7.07
CA LEU A 200 -15.87 -3.45 -7.91
C LEU A 200 -17.24 -3.35 -7.22
N ALA A 201 -17.34 -3.78 -5.96
CA ALA A 201 -18.59 -3.71 -5.21
C ALA A 201 -19.12 -2.27 -5.10
N VAL A 202 -18.25 -1.31 -4.76
CA VAL A 202 -18.60 0.11 -4.70
C VAL A 202 -18.94 0.67 -6.08
N ALA A 203 -18.24 0.25 -7.14
CA ALA A 203 -18.51 0.67 -8.50
C ALA A 203 -19.88 0.17 -8.98
N VAL A 204 -20.26 -1.07 -8.64
CA VAL A 204 -21.60 -1.62 -8.90
C VAL A 204 -22.66 -0.86 -8.13
N GLU A 205 -22.46 -0.64 -6.82
CA GLU A 205 -23.38 0.11 -5.96
C GLU A 205 -23.64 1.53 -6.51
N LYS A 206 -22.59 2.19 -7.00
CA LYS A 206 -22.67 3.53 -7.60
C LYS A 206 -23.14 3.54 -9.06
N GLY A 207 -23.42 2.37 -9.66
CA GLY A 207 -23.85 2.25 -11.06
C GLY A 207 -22.78 2.65 -12.08
N LEU A 208 -21.50 2.63 -11.69
CA LEU A 208 -20.36 2.95 -12.57
C LEU A 208 -20.01 1.78 -13.51
N VAL A 209 -20.37 0.56 -13.12
CA VAL A 209 -20.20 -0.67 -13.90
C VAL A 209 -21.46 -1.53 -13.81
N LYS A 210 -21.58 -2.54 -14.69
CA LYS A 210 -22.72 -3.45 -14.69
C LYS A 210 -22.72 -4.31 -13.42
N PRO A 211 -23.89 -4.72 -12.88
CA PRO A 211 -23.96 -5.63 -11.73
C PRO A 211 -23.29 -7.00 -11.96
N THR A 212 -23.10 -7.38 -13.23
CA THR A 212 -22.42 -8.61 -13.66
C THR A 212 -20.93 -8.39 -13.95
N ALA A 213 -20.38 -7.22 -13.65
CA ALA A 213 -18.96 -6.97 -13.81
C ALA A 213 -18.17 -7.86 -12.85
N GLU A 214 -17.08 -8.44 -13.35
CA GLU A 214 -16.19 -9.31 -12.58
C GLU A 214 -14.76 -8.83 -12.76
N ILE A 215 -13.89 -9.21 -11.82
CA ILE A 215 -12.46 -8.92 -11.95
C ILE A 215 -11.85 -9.97 -12.86
N GLU A 216 -11.35 -9.53 -14.01
CA GLU A 216 -10.64 -10.38 -14.95
C GLU A 216 -9.13 -10.31 -14.68
N GLU A 217 -8.50 -11.46 -14.46
CA GLU A 217 -7.04 -11.60 -14.44
C GLU A 217 -6.54 -11.93 -15.85
N LEU A 218 -5.66 -11.09 -16.36
CA LEU A 218 -5.02 -11.23 -17.66
C LEU A 218 -3.65 -11.88 -17.49
N ASN A 219 -3.27 -12.75 -18.42
CA ASN A 219 -1.89 -13.22 -18.51
C ASN A 219 -1.02 -12.24 -19.31
N ALA A 220 0.29 -12.49 -19.33
CA ALA A 220 1.26 -11.62 -20.01
C ALA A 220 0.96 -11.43 -21.52
N ALA A 221 0.46 -12.45 -22.21
CA ALA A 221 0.10 -12.33 -23.63
C ALA A 221 -1.13 -11.42 -23.80
N GLN A 222 -2.18 -11.67 -23.02
CA GLN A 222 -3.43 -10.91 -23.08
C GLN A 222 -3.22 -9.42 -22.77
N ILE A 223 -2.41 -9.08 -21.77
CA ILE A 223 -2.15 -7.67 -21.45
C ILE A 223 -1.26 -6.98 -22.50
N ASN A 224 -0.35 -7.71 -23.14
CA ASN A 224 0.49 -7.18 -24.22
C ASN A 224 -0.28 -6.93 -25.52
N GLU A 225 -1.38 -7.66 -25.76
CA GLU A 225 -2.31 -7.37 -26.84
C GLU A 225 -3.08 -6.06 -26.61
N LEU A 226 -3.41 -5.74 -25.35
CA LEU A 226 -4.15 -4.53 -24.99
C LEU A 226 -3.28 -3.28 -24.98
N SER A 227 -2.03 -3.39 -24.52
CA SER A 227 -1.05 -2.33 -24.52
C SER A 227 0.30 -2.93 -24.87
N PRO A 228 1.03 -2.39 -25.88
CA PRO A 228 2.39 -2.83 -26.14
C PRO A 228 3.23 -2.78 -24.87
N HIS A 229 3.88 -3.90 -24.52
CA HIS A 229 4.63 -4.06 -23.27
C HIS A 229 3.80 -3.89 -21.98
N GLY A 230 2.48 -4.08 -22.04
CA GLY A 230 1.57 -4.00 -20.90
C GLY A 230 1.99 -4.89 -19.73
N SER A 231 2.55 -6.09 -20.01
CA SER A 231 3.02 -7.01 -18.96
C SER A 231 4.22 -6.47 -18.18
N PHE A 232 4.92 -5.48 -18.74
CA PHE A 232 6.04 -4.80 -18.11
C PHE A 232 5.63 -3.45 -17.51
N LEU A 233 4.79 -2.70 -18.23
CA LEU A 233 4.39 -1.34 -17.87
C LEU A 233 3.31 -1.30 -16.79
N LEU A 234 2.45 -2.32 -16.74
CA LEU A 234 1.34 -2.40 -15.81
C LEU A 234 1.73 -3.39 -14.71
N GLY A 235 2.00 -2.87 -13.51
CA GLY A 235 2.32 -3.66 -12.31
C GLY A 235 1.13 -4.44 -11.74
N THR A 236 0.05 -4.59 -12.51
CA THR A 236 -1.13 -5.38 -12.20
C THR A 236 -1.66 -5.99 -13.47
N ASN A 237 -2.23 -7.18 -13.34
CA ASN A 237 -2.85 -7.92 -14.41
C ASN A 237 -4.38 -8.05 -14.21
N ALA A 238 -4.97 -7.34 -13.26
CA ALA A 238 -6.41 -7.35 -13.00
C ALA A 238 -7.11 -6.12 -13.60
N ARG A 239 -8.30 -6.32 -14.18
CA ARG A 239 -9.20 -5.24 -14.60
C ARG A 239 -10.65 -5.50 -14.20
N ILE A 240 -11.44 -4.43 -14.13
CA ILE A 240 -12.90 -4.43 -13.88
C ILE A 240 -13.63 -4.17 -15.21
#